data_AF-A0A3D4GYL7-F1
#
_entry.id   AF-A0A3D4GYL7-F1
#
_cell.length_a   1.000
_cell.length_b   1.000
_cell.length_c   1.000
_cell.angle_alpha   90.00
_cell.angle_beta   90.00
_cell.angle_gamma   90.00
#
_symmetry.space_group_name_H-M   'P 1'
#
loop_
_entity.id
_entity.type
_entity.pdbx_description
1 polymer ?
#
loop_
_entity_poly.entity_id
_entity_poly.type
_entity_poly.pdbx_seq_one_letter_code
_entity_poly.pdbx_strand_id
1 'polypeptide(L)'
;MVEDTSYYRHPGIDFRLQTRLSASIFLLNQGDVMPELRYDGNDAQEALAFFRTHRQEMRALRRLIVGPTRTWVRDMNGEEMWLRGIGPDDPELVTLLTQAGASFNPKTVHEPPVGHSAEKEFQVTKQDPWGHDRVI
;
A
#
# COMPACT_ATOMS: atom_id res chain seq x y z
N MET A 1 -13.61 -49.93 -47.16
CA MET A 1 -12.66 -49.35 -46.18
C MET A 1 -13.51 -48.39 -45.34
N VAL A 2 -14.15 -48.86 -44.27
CA VAL A 2 -13.58 -49.12 -42.91
C VAL A 2 -13.04 -47.79 -42.36
N GLU A 3 -13.88 -46.99 -41.71
CA GLU A 3 -14.16 -46.92 -40.25
C GLU A 3 -13.16 -46.00 -39.50
N ASP A 4 -13.69 -45.38 -38.44
CA ASP A 4 -12.99 -44.77 -37.29
C ASP A 4 -12.45 -43.33 -37.47
N THR A 5 -12.56 -42.37 -36.53
CA THR A 5 -12.93 -42.43 -35.10
C THR A 5 -13.40 -41.05 -34.64
N SER A 6 -14.45 -41.06 -33.82
CA SER A 6 -14.96 -39.98 -32.98
C SER A 6 -13.91 -39.44 -32.00
N TYR A 7 -13.89 -38.13 -31.73
CA TYR A 7 -13.54 -37.61 -30.40
C TYR A 7 -14.38 -36.40 -30.01
N TYR A 8 -15.13 -36.57 -28.92
CA TYR A 8 -15.81 -35.56 -28.12
C TYR A 8 -14.82 -34.54 -27.52
N ARG A 9 -15.18 -33.24 -27.48
CA ARG A 9 -15.06 -32.44 -26.24
C ARG A 9 -15.93 -31.18 -26.27
N HIS A 10 -16.42 -30.89 -25.07
CA HIS A 10 -17.49 -29.98 -24.69
C HIS A 10 -17.27 -28.47 -24.95
N PRO A 11 -18.35 -27.68 -24.88
CA PRO A 11 -18.32 -26.23 -24.99
C PRO A 11 -17.93 -25.57 -23.66
N GLY A 12 -17.39 -24.36 -23.77
CA GLY A 12 -17.46 -23.34 -22.71
C GLY A 12 -16.21 -23.21 -21.87
N ILE A 13 -15.41 -22.19 -22.16
CA ILE A 13 -14.77 -21.34 -21.15
C ILE A 13 -14.81 -19.91 -21.68
N ASP A 14 -15.84 -19.17 -21.26
CA ASP A 14 -15.99 -17.73 -21.49
C ASP A 14 -14.98 -17.00 -20.57
N PHE A 15 -14.06 -16.27 -21.19
CA PHE A 15 -13.01 -15.51 -20.52
C PHE A 15 -13.56 -14.14 -20.10
N ARG A 16 -14.27 -14.08 -18.97
CA ARG A 16 -14.53 -12.83 -18.25
C ARG A 16 -14.45 -13.04 -16.75
N LEU A 17 -13.23 -13.02 -16.22
CA LEU A 17 -13.00 -12.69 -14.81
C LEU A 17 -13.10 -11.18 -14.67
N GLN A 18 -14.33 -10.68 -14.48
CA GLN A 18 -14.55 -9.39 -13.82
C GLN A 18 -14.31 -9.60 -12.33
N THR A 19 -13.08 -9.43 -11.88
CA THR A 19 -12.77 -9.29 -10.47
C THR A 19 -13.31 -7.93 -10.02
N ARG A 20 -14.56 -7.94 -9.54
CA ARG A 20 -15.12 -6.81 -8.79
C ARG A 20 -14.36 -6.70 -7.47
N LEU A 21 -13.44 -5.75 -7.39
CA LEU A 21 -12.93 -5.24 -6.13
C LEU A 21 -14.13 -4.63 -5.37
N SER A 22 -14.67 -5.36 -4.40
CA SER A 22 -15.64 -4.82 -3.45
C SER A 22 -14.90 -3.89 -2.49
N ALA A 23 -14.82 -2.61 -2.86
CA ALA A 23 -14.60 -1.54 -1.89
C ALA A 23 -15.87 -1.40 -1.05
N SER A 24 -15.92 -2.10 0.08
CA SER A 24 -16.97 -1.91 1.08
C SER A 24 -16.75 -0.57 1.78
N ILE A 25 -17.31 0.51 1.22
CA ILE A 25 -17.43 1.80 1.89
C ILE A 25 -18.58 1.66 2.91
N PHE A 26 -18.24 1.43 4.18
CA PHE A 26 -19.19 1.46 5.28
C PHE A 26 -19.37 2.93 5.71
N LEU A 27 -20.53 3.50 5.39
CA LEU A 27 -20.87 4.90 5.60
C LEU A 27 -21.75 4.98 6.86
N LEU A 28 -21.18 5.27 8.03
CA LEU A 28 -21.94 5.60 9.24
C LEU A 28 -21.27 6.70 10.09
N ASN A 29 -22.04 7.76 10.32
CA ASN A 29 -21.99 8.73 11.41
C ASN A 29 -20.91 9.85 11.35
N GLN A 30 -21.33 11.01 10.82
CA GLN A 30 -20.56 12.24 10.74
C GLN A 30 -20.54 12.99 12.07
N GLY A 31 -19.47 12.79 12.83
CA GLY A 31 -18.85 13.85 13.62
C GLY A 31 -17.49 14.12 13.02
N ASP A 32 -17.43 14.84 11.89
CA ASP A 32 -16.22 15.19 11.10
C ASP A 32 -15.03 14.22 11.28
N VAL A 33 -15.32 12.93 11.09
CA VAL A 33 -14.33 11.86 11.14
C VAL A 33 -13.74 11.83 9.74
N MET A 34 -12.53 12.39 9.60
CA MET A 34 -11.73 12.21 8.40
C MET A 34 -11.69 10.71 8.06
N PRO A 35 -11.90 10.33 6.79
CA PRO A 35 -11.94 8.93 6.39
C PRO A 35 -10.63 8.25 6.79
N GLU A 36 -10.72 7.19 7.59
CA GLU A 36 -9.57 6.35 7.93
C GLU A 36 -9.02 5.75 6.62
N LEU A 37 -7.86 6.23 6.15
CA LEU A 37 -7.24 5.72 4.94
C LEU A 37 -6.61 4.35 5.24
N ARG A 38 -7.27 3.28 4.83
CA ARG A 38 -6.87 1.93 5.21
C ARG A 38 -6.99 0.93 4.07
N TYR A 39 -5.91 0.17 3.90
CA TYR A 39 -5.84 -1.01 3.03
C TYR A 39 -5.63 -2.27 3.88
N ASP A 40 -6.64 -3.14 3.89
CA ASP A 40 -6.66 -4.40 4.66
C ASP A 40 -6.30 -5.66 3.84
N GLY A 41 -5.94 -5.51 2.57
CA GLY A 41 -5.50 -6.63 1.74
C GLY A 41 -4.10 -7.13 2.12
N ASN A 42 -3.72 -8.26 1.55
CA ASN A 42 -2.44 -8.93 1.83
C ASN A 42 -1.42 -8.80 0.68
N ASP A 43 -1.75 -8.03 -0.36
CA ASP A 43 -0.87 -7.86 -1.51
C ASP A 43 -0.07 -6.54 -1.40
N ALA A 44 1.25 -6.66 -1.47
CA ALA A 44 2.17 -5.53 -1.31
C ALA A 44 2.10 -4.53 -2.48
N GLN A 45 1.82 -5.01 -3.69
CA GLN A 45 1.71 -4.17 -4.89
C GLN A 45 0.42 -3.35 -4.85
N GLU A 46 -0.70 -3.96 -4.45
CA GLU A 46 -1.97 -3.28 -4.24
C GLU A 46 -1.89 -2.27 -3.09
N ALA A 47 -1.25 -2.63 -1.97
CA ALA A 47 -1.00 -1.68 -0.88
C ALA A 47 -0.18 -0.48 -1.34
N LEU A 48 0.85 -0.70 -2.16
CA LEU A 48 1.67 0.37 -2.74
C LEU A 48 0.88 1.22 -3.73
N ALA A 49 -0.01 0.61 -4.53
CA ALA A 49 -0.91 1.34 -5.42
C ALA A 49 -1.90 2.19 -4.63
N PHE A 50 -2.47 1.65 -3.54
CA PHE A 50 -3.33 2.37 -2.61
C PHE A 50 -2.62 3.60 -2.04
N PHE A 51 -1.38 3.43 -1.57
CA PHE A 51 -0.55 4.54 -1.10
C PHE A 51 -0.35 5.62 -2.17
N ARG A 52 -0.01 5.25 -3.40
CA ARG A 52 0.20 6.21 -4.50
C ARG A 52 -1.04 7.04 -4.80
N THR A 53 -2.22 6.42 -4.75
CA THR A 53 -3.50 7.08 -5.01
C THR A 53 -3.86 8.08 -3.91
N HIS A 54 -3.70 7.70 -2.65
CA HIS A 54 -4.22 8.49 -1.52
C HIS A 54 -3.16 9.37 -0.85
N ARG A 55 -1.86 9.24 -1.17
CA ARG A 55 -0.80 10.04 -0.51
C ARG A 55 -0.96 11.55 -0.67
N GLN A 56 -1.67 12.00 -1.72
CA GLN A 56 -1.92 13.43 -1.96
C GLN A 56 -3.04 13.99 -1.06
N GLU A 57 -3.86 13.11 -0.48
CA GLU A 57 -4.87 13.49 0.51
C GLU A 57 -4.23 13.85 1.85
N MET A 58 -3.05 13.29 2.13
CA MET A 58 -2.26 13.58 3.33
C MET A 58 -1.44 14.87 3.14
N ARG A 59 -1.61 15.85 4.04
CA ARG A 59 -1.03 17.19 3.87
C ARG A 59 0.47 17.27 4.02
N ALA A 60 1.04 16.52 4.95
CA ALA A 60 2.49 16.40 5.06
C ALA A 60 2.93 15.11 5.78
N LEU A 61 3.37 14.09 5.05
CA LEU A 61 3.94 12.87 5.60
C LEU A 61 5.14 13.19 6.49
N ARG A 62 5.11 12.66 7.72
CA ARG A 62 6.13 12.94 8.74
C ARG A 62 6.88 11.68 9.16
N ARG A 63 6.16 10.57 9.28
CA ARG A 63 6.72 9.29 9.70
C ARG A 63 6.11 8.16 8.91
N LEU A 64 6.92 7.12 8.71
CA LEU A 64 6.48 5.84 8.24
C LEU A 64 6.93 4.79 9.26
N ILE A 65 5.99 4.01 9.77
CA ILE A 65 6.24 3.00 10.80
C ILE A 65 5.94 1.63 10.19
N VAL A 66 6.95 0.77 10.18
CA VAL A 66 6.85 -0.61 9.70
C VAL A 66 6.77 -1.52 10.91
N GLY A 67 5.61 -2.12 11.13
CA GLY A 67 5.39 -3.16 12.13
C GLY A 67 5.49 -4.56 11.53
N PRO A 68 5.36 -5.60 12.37
CA PRO A 68 5.47 -6.99 11.94
C PRO A 68 4.30 -7.45 11.06
N THR A 69 3.13 -6.83 11.19
CA THR A 69 1.89 -7.24 10.51
C THR A 69 1.33 -6.18 9.57
N ARG A 70 1.87 -4.96 9.63
CA ARG A 70 1.35 -3.80 8.90
C ARG A 70 2.36 -2.66 8.93
N THR A 71 2.30 -1.84 7.90
CA THR A 71 2.95 -0.54 7.83
C THR A 71 1.90 0.55 7.96
N TRP A 72 2.22 1.68 8.58
CA TRP A 72 1.38 2.86 8.51
C TRP A 72 2.19 4.13 8.33
N VAL A 73 1.58 5.10 7.67
CA VAL A 73 2.17 6.40 7.37
C VAL A 73 1.41 7.44 8.18
N ARG A 74 2.14 8.34 8.83
CA ARG A 74 1.57 9.39 9.66
C ARG A 74 1.94 10.77 9.13
N ASP A 75 0.95 11.65 9.01
CA ASP A 75 1.15 13.03 8.59
C ASP A 75 1.46 13.97 9.78
N MET A 76 1.66 15.26 9.50
CA MET A 76 1.91 16.28 10.52
C MET A 76 0.69 16.64 11.39
N ASN A 77 -0.53 16.39 10.90
CA ASN A 77 -1.78 16.63 11.61
C ASN A 77 -2.16 15.43 12.51
N GLY A 78 -1.46 14.31 12.35
CA GLY A 78 -1.71 13.08 13.09
C GLY A 78 -2.67 12.13 12.37
N GLU A 79 -3.01 12.39 11.11
CA GLU A 79 -3.73 11.46 10.27
C GLU A 79 -2.84 10.27 9.92
N GLU A 80 -3.44 9.08 9.89
CA GLU A 80 -2.74 7.82 9.66
C GLU A 80 -3.33 7.09 8.46
N MET A 81 -2.44 6.57 7.61
CA MET A 81 -2.77 5.67 6.53
C MET A 81 -2.22 4.28 6.83
N TRP A 82 -3.09 3.27 6.87
CA TRP A 82 -2.74 1.91 7.24
C TRP A 82 -2.59 1.01 6.00
N LEU A 83 -1.49 0.27 5.92
CA LEU A 83 -1.09 -0.60 4.82
C LEU A 83 -0.74 -2.00 5.36
N ARG A 84 -1.71 -2.92 5.40
CA ARG A 84 -1.48 -4.27 5.94
C ARG A 84 -0.61 -5.15 5.03
N GLY A 85 -0.69 -4.96 3.71
CA GLY A 85 0.02 -5.79 2.73
C GLY A 85 1.52 -5.54 2.60
N ILE A 86 2.13 -4.62 3.37
CA ILE A 86 3.56 -4.31 3.31
C ILE A 86 4.16 -4.47 4.71
N GLY A 87 5.07 -5.44 4.83
CA GLY A 87 5.88 -5.74 5.99
C GLY A 87 7.38 -5.52 5.76
N PRO A 88 8.22 -5.91 6.74
CA PRO A 88 9.66 -5.67 6.71
C PRO A 88 10.40 -6.48 5.63
N ASP A 89 9.86 -7.64 5.23
CA ASP A 89 10.49 -8.54 4.26
C ASP A 89 10.06 -8.28 2.81
N ASP A 90 9.06 -7.41 2.60
CA ASP A 90 8.51 -7.16 1.27
C ASP A 90 9.42 -6.22 0.45
N PRO A 91 9.73 -6.56 -0.82
CA PRO A 91 10.55 -5.71 -1.68
C PRO A 91 9.89 -4.34 -1.96
N GLU A 92 8.55 -4.27 -1.89
CA GLU A 92 7.77 -3.05 -2.05
C GLU A 92 8.04 -2.03 -0.95
N LEU A 93 8.54 -2.46 0.23
CA LEU A 93 8.87 -1.55 1.33
C LEU A 93 9.89 -0.48 0.91
N VAL A 94 10.92 -0.87 0.15
CA VAL A 94 11.95 0.07 -0.34
C VAL A 94 11.31 1.10 -1.27
N THR A 95 10.38 0.65 -2.13
CA THR A 95 9.67 1.53 -3.04
C THR A 95 8.74 2.48 -2.28
N LEU A 96 8.02 1.97 -1.28
CA LEU A 96 7.15 2.75 -0.39
C LEU A 96 7.96 3.84 0.33
N LEU A 97 9.06 3.48 0.99
CA LEU A 97 9.95 4.42 1.69
C LEU A 97 10.51 5.49 0.75
N THR A 98 10.94 5.08 -0.44
CA THR A 98 11.45 6.02 -1.46
C THR A 98 10.37 6.99 -1.92
N GLN A 99 9.15 6.50 -2.20
CA GLN A 99 8.03 7.33 -2.65
C GLN A 99 7.46 8.23 -1.56
N ALA A 100 7.58 7.82 -0.29
CA ALA A 100 7.24 8.63 0.86
C ALA A 100 8.30 9.70 1.18
N GLY A 101 9.50 9.63 0.58
CA GLY A 101 10.60 10.54 0.92
C GLY A 101 11.22 10.25 2.29
N ALA A 102 11.15 8.99 2.73
CA ALA A 102 11.74 8.53 3.98
C ALA A 102 13.26 8.44 3.88
N SER A 103 13.95 8.79 4.96
CA SER A 103 15.38 8.55 5.11
C SER A 103 15.61 7.14 5.63
N PHE A 104 16.24 6.28 4.84
CA PHE A 104 16.55 4.90 5.21
C PHE A 104 17.89 4.45 4.62
N ASN A 105 18.47 3.39 5.18
CA ASN A 105 19.63 2.72 4.60
C ASN A 105 19.16 1.47 3.86
N PRO A 106 19.34 1.37 2.52
CA PRO A 106 18.84 0.25 1.73
C PRO A 106 19.49 -1.09 2.10
N LYS A 107 20.68 -1.09 2.73
CA LYS A 107 21.37 -2.32 3.15
C LYS A 107 20.76 -2.91 4.42
N THR A 108 20.23 -2.06 5.30
CA THR A 108 19.75 -2.46 6.63
C THR A 108 18.24 -2.33 6.75
N VAL A 109 17.53 -1.99 5.68
CA VAL A 109 16.07 -1.73 5.71
C VAL A 109 15.27 -2.96 6.12
N HIS A 110 15.66 -4.14 5.64
CA HIS A 110 15.06 -5.44 5.96
C HIS A 110 15.61 -6.06 7.25
N GLU A 111 16.64 -5.46 7.86
CA GLU A 111 17.14 -5.96 9.14
C GLU A 111 16.11 -5.69 10.25
N PRO A 112 15.93 -6.65 11.17
CA PRO A 112 15.02 -6.48 12.29
C PRO A 112 15.42 -5.27 13.14
N PRO A 113 14.45 -4.58 13.77
CA PRO A 113 14.74 -3.41 14.60
C PRO A 113 15.67 -3.78 15.76
N VAL A 114 16.71 -2.97 15.97
CA VAL A 114 17.67 -3.14 17.06
C VAL A 114 17.03 -2.63 18.35
N GLY A 115 16.40 -3.51 19.12
CA GLY A 115 15.77 -3.13 20.39
C GLY A 115 14.63 -4.05 20.81
N HIS A 116 13.81 -3.56 21.76
CA HIS A 116 12.63 -4.27 22.26
C HIS A 116 11.35 -3.89 21.49
N SER A 117 11.43 -2.92 20.58
CA SER A 117 10.31 -2.51 19.74
C SER A 117 10.24 -3.44 18.53
N ALA A 118 9.07 -4.02 18.30
CA ALA A 118 8.78 -4.82 17.10
C ALA A 118 8.59 -3.95 15.84
N GLU A 119 8.68 -2.62 16.00
CA GLU A 119 8.36 -1.63 14.98
C GLU A 119 9.61 -0.84 14.60
N LYS A 120 9.73 -0.52 13.31
CA LYS A 120 10.81 0.28 12.75
C LYS A 120 10.26 1.59 12.23
N GLU A 121 10.69 2.69 12.84
CA GLU A 121 10.28 4.03 12.46
C GLU A 121 11.27 4.64 11.46
N PHE A 122 10.73 5.21 10.39
CA PHE A 122 11.46 5.95 9.38
C PHE A 122 10.96 7.39 9.34
N GLN A 123 11.90 8.32 9.46
CA GLN A 123 11.59 9.74 9.35
C GLN A 123 11.44 10.13 7.89
N VAL A 124 10.32 10.78 7.57
CA VAL A 124 10.13 11.43 6.27
C VAL A 124 10.85 12.77 6.31
N THR A 125 11.91 12.89 5.52
CA THR A 125 12.76 14.09 5.46
C THR A 125 12.53 14.88 4.18
N LYS A 126 11.98 14.23 3.15
CA LYS A 126 11.81 14.80 1.83
C LYS A 126 10.33 14.87 1.48
N GLN A 127 9.67 15.88 2.00
CA GLN A 127 8.46 16.39 1.36
C GLN A 127 8.75 17.81 0.94
N ASP A 128 8.51 18.08 -0.34
CA ASP A 128 8.81 19.31 -1.06
C ASP A 128 9.15 20.53 -0.16
N PRO A 129 10.40 21.03 -0.18
CA PRO A 129 10.65 22.32 0.43
C PRO A 129 9.71 23.30 -0.25
N TRP A 130 8.87 23.95 0.56
CA TRP A 130 7.84 24.91 0.17
C TRP A 130 8.26 25.71 -1.07
N GLY A 131 7.75 25.37 -2.27
CA GLY A 131 8.17 26.08 -3.48
C GLY A 131 8.04 25.35 -4.83
N HIS A 132 7.78 24.04 -4.90
CA HIS A 132 7.65 23.37 -6.20
C HIS A 132 6.37 23.77 -6.97
N ASP A 133 5.36 24.31 -6.27
CA ASP A 133 4.09 24.78 -6.83
C ASP A 133 4.16 26.23 -7.36
N ARG A 134 5.36 26.74 -7.68
CA ARG A 134 5.59 28.07 -8.23
C ARG A 134 6.56 28.04 -9.42
N VAL A 135 6.23 27.27 -10.44
CA VAL A 135 6.81 27.48 -11.78
C VAL A 135 5.64 27.61 -12.76
N ILE A 136 5.29 28.87 -13.00
CA ILE A 136 4.38 29.37 -14.05
C ILE A 136 5.19 29.69 -15.31
#